data_AF-A0A524LEM0-F1
#
_entry.id   AF-A0A524LEM0-F1
#
_cell.length_a   1.000
_cell.length_b   1.000
_cell.length_c   1.000
_cell.angle_alpha   90.00
_cell.angle_beta   90.00
_cell.angle_gamma   90.00
#
_symmetry.space_group_name_H-M   'P 1'
#
loop_
_entity.id
_entity.type
_entity.pdbx_description
1 polymer ?
#
loop_
_entity_poly.entity_id
_entity_poly.type
_entity_poly.pdbx_seq_one_letter_code
_entity_poly.pdbx_strand_id
1 'polypeptide(L)'
;MTSESDPIDVTPFSDLTRASTRFQTGRKGIDFLVLGNDDEMNGYIAVPFEADFCDAVNHTVDLLSKHGLVLLSNHPQIGCLIINALVQVQPAVDAYRARMYKYVTDWGSEISPVGTCQRKLLVQFREVLSNISEESRTNILNELSSDLRSKYILTYYWTEWDRHDSSSICVNDLFAQ
;
A
#
# COMPACT_ATOMS: atom_id res chain seq x y z
N MET A 1 -7.42 23.24 33.07
CA MET A 1 -6.16 22.83 32.42
C MET A 1 -6.53 22.09 31.15
N THR A 2 -6.65 22.82 30.05
CA THR A 2 -6.79 22.23 28.72
C THR A 2 -5.41 21.70 28.36
N SER A 3 -5.25 20.38 28.28
CA SER A 3 -4.04 19.82 27.67
C SER A 3 -4.07 20.23 26.21
N GLU A 4 -3.20 21.16 25.83
CA GLU A 4 -2.85 21.38 24.43
C GLU A 4 -2.20 20.07 23.97
N SER A 5 -2.99 19.21 23.35
CA SER A 5 -2.47 18.04 22.64
C SER A 5 -1.57 18.57 21.54
N ASP A 6 -0.30 18.15 21.56
CA ASP A 6 0.64 18.44 20.48
C ASP A 6 -0.02 18.17 19.13
N PRO A 7 0.10 19.08 18.14
CA PRO A 7 -0.51 18.88 16.84
C PRO A 7 0.01 17.58 16.23
N ILE A 8 -0.91 16.69 15.84
CA ILE A 8 -0.53 15.40 15.23
C ILE A 8 0.17 15.71 13.90
N ASP A 9 1.41 15.23 13.75
CA ASP A 9 2.18 15.39 12.52
C ASP A 9 1.58 14.56 11.39
N VAL A 10 1.09 15.24 10.35
CA VAL A 10 0.48 14.64 9.15
C VAL A 10 1.47 14.50 7.99
N THR A 11 2.73 14.91 8.16
CA THR A 11 3.81 14.80 7.16
C THR A 11 3.95 13.38 6.60
N PRO A 12 3.84 12.29 7.40
CA PRO A 12 3.99 10.93 6.88
C PRO A 12 3.02 10.55 5.76
N PHE A 13 1.80 11.12 5.71
CA PHE A 13 0.85 10.86 4.63
C PHE A 13 1.26 11.51 3.31
N SER A 14 1.93 12.66 3.39
CA SER A 14 2.51 13.34 2.22
C SER A 14 3.75 12.60 1.70
N ASP A 15 4.58 12.09 2.61
CA ASP A 15 5.75 11.28 2.28
C ASP A 15 5.34 9.95 1.64
N LEU A 16 4.30 9.30 2.18
CA LEU A 16 3.69 8.11 1.61
C LEU A 16 3.23 8.35 0.17
N THR A 17 2.50 9.43 -0.08
CA THR A 17 1.99 9.76 -1.43
C THR A 17 3.12 10.11 -2.40
N ARG A 18 4.16 10.82 -1.92
CA ARG A 18 5.35 11.13 -2.72
C ARG A 18 6.11 9.85 -3.10
N ALA A 19 6.29 8.94 -2.15
CA ALA A 19 6.95 7.65 -2.38
C ALA A 19 6.13 6.78 -3.35
N SER A 20 4.81 6.69 -3.17
CA SER A 20 3.93 5.89 -4.04
C SER A 20 3.87 6.41 -5.48
N THR A 21 3.90 7.74 -5.67
CA THR A 21 3.85 8.36 -7.02
C THR A 21 5.09 8.02 -7.85
N ARG A 22 6.23 7.71 -7.22
CA ARG A 22 7.44 7.26 -7.92
C ARG A 22 7.26 5.91 -8.60
N PHE A 23 6.34 5.06 -8.14
CA PHE A 23 6.00 3.81 -8.82
C PHE A 23 5.15 4.01 -10.08
N GLN A 24 4.37 5.10 -10.14
CA GLN A 24 3.59 5.47 -11.33
C GLN A 24 4.44 6.16 -12.39
N THR A 25 5.34 7.04 -11.96
CA THR A 25 6.21 7.84 -12.84
C THR A 25 7.53 7.12 -13.19
N GLY A 26 7.88 6.08 -12.44
CA GLY A 26 9.07 5.30 -12.63
C GLY A 26 9.06 4.60 -13.99
N ARG A 27 10.08 4.88 -14.80
CA ARG A 27 10.55 3.92 -15.80
C ARG A 27 10.79 2.62 -15.05
N LYS A 28 9.98 1.59 -15.39
CA LYS A 28 10.20 0.15 -15.21
C LYS A 28 9.37 -0.54 -14.13
N GLY A 29 8.37 -1.31 -14.60
CA GLY A 29 8.14 -2.70 -14.16
C GLY A 29 9.21 -3.69 -14.71
N ILE A 30 10.39 -3.19 -15.07
CA ILE A 30 11.45 -3.87 -15.83
C ILE A 30 12.73 -4.11 -15.00
N ASP A 31 12.97 -3.42 -13.87
CA ASP A 31 14.27 -3.42 -13.16
C ASP A 31 14.40 -4.29 -11.92
N PHE A 32 13.38 -5.05 -11.55
CA PHE A 32 13.38 -5.81 -10.30
C PHE A 32 14.21 -7.11 -10.33
N LEU A 33 14.81 -7.44 -11.49
CA LEU A 33 15.62 -8.64 -11.70
C LEU A 33 16.77 -8.30 -12.66
N VAL A 34 17.99 -8.22 -12.13
CA VAL A 34 19.21 -8.09 -12.94
C VAL A 34 19.61 -9.50 -13.41
N LEU A 35 19.59 -9.72 -14.72
CA LEU A 35 20.21 -10.87 -15.37
C LEU A 35 21.73 -10.74 -15.17
N GLY A 36 22.30 -11.55 -14.28
CA GLY A 36 23.74 -11.67 -14.10
C GLY A 36 24.29 -12.67 -15.11
N ASN A 37 24.39 -12.26 -16.38
CA ASN A 37 24.72 -13.14 -17.51
C ASN A 37 23.68 -14.25 -17.74
N ASP A 38 23.65 -14.80 -18.95
CA ASP A 38 22.54 -15.57 -19.53
C ASP A 38 22.09 -16.83 -18.76
N ASP A 39 22.78 -17.21 -17.67
CA ASP A 39 22.49 -18.42 -16.89
C ASP A 39 22.18 -18.18 -15.38
N GLU A 40 22.40 -16.98 -14.81
CA GLU A 40 22.18 -16.73 -13.37
C GLU A 40 21.53 -15.35 -13.07
N MET A 41 20.27 -15.36 -12.61
CA MET A 41 19.62 -14.16 -12.05
C MET A 41 20.02 -14.01 -10.57
N ASN A 42 20.55 -12.85 -10.16
CA ASN A 42 21.15 -12.64 -8.83
C ASN A 42 20.20 -11.97 -7.80
N GLY A 43 19.17 -12.68 -7.35
CA GLY A 43 18.31 -12.19 -6.26
C GLY A 43 17.40 -11.01 -6.63
N TYR A 44 16.44 -10.72 -5.75
CA TYR A 44 15.74 -9.44 -5.76
C TYR A 44 16.66 -8.39 -5.16
N ILE A 45 16.90 -7.29 -5.89
CA ILE A 45 17.66 -6.15 -5.38
C ILE A 45 16.67 -5.06 -4.99
N ALA A 46 16.53 -4.84 -3.68
CA ALA A 46 15.76 -3.72 -3.16
C ALA A 46 16.38 -2.41 -3.64
N VAL A 47 15.59 -1.59 -4.32
CA VAL A 47 16.02 -0.26 -4.76
C VAL A 47 15.67 0.77 -3.70
N PRO A 48 16.45 1.87 -3.55
CA PRO A 48 16.27 2.83 -2.45
C PRO A 48 14.85 3.37 -2.31
N PHE A 49 14.12 3.54 -3.42
CA PHE A 49 12.75 4.06 -3.37
C PHE A 49 11.71 3.07 -2.82
N GLU A 50 11.98 1.76 -2.83
CA GLU A 50 11.12 0.77 -2.19
C GLU A 50 11.30 0.79 -0.68
N ALA A 51 12.55 0.95 -0.22
CA ALA A 51 12.84 1.19 1.19
C ALA A 51 12.15 2.48 1.66
N ASP A 52 12.29 3.59 0.90
CA ASP A 52 11.60 4.86 1.19
C ASP A 52 10.08 4.65 1.33
N PHE A 53 9.46 3.85 0.45
CA PHE A 53 8.02 3.56 0.52
C PHE A 53 7.67 2.71 1.74
N CYS A 54 8.43 1.65 2.01
CA CYS A 54 8.19 0.78 3.15
C CYS A 54 8.39 1.51 4.49
N ASP A 55 9.35 2.42 4.58
CA ASP A 55 9.56 3.29 5.75
C ASP A 55 8.39 4.26 5.93
N ALA A 56 7.93 4.89 4.84
CA ALA A 56 6.74 5.74 4.87
C ALA A 56 5.47 4.97 5.28
N VAL A 57 5.32 3.73 4.80
CA VAL A 57 4.26 2.81 5.23
C VAL A 57 4.37 2.50 6.71
N ASN A 58 5.56 2.18 7.22
CA ASN A 58 5.76 1.85 8.63
C ASN A 58 5.40 3.02 9.54
N HIS A 59 5.82 4.24 9.18
CA HIS A 59 5.44 5.45 9.91
C HIS A 59 3.93 5.73 9.85
N THR A 60 3.33 5.56 8.67
CA THR A 60 1.88 5.75 8.49
C THR A 60 1.08 4.74 9.31
N VAL A 61 1.49 3.47 9.30
CA VAL A 61 0.85 2.41 10.08
C VAL A 61 0.93 2.72 11.57
N ASP A 62 2.10 3.12 12.09
CA ASP A 62 2.25 3.50 13.50
C ASP A 62 1.33 4.67 13.90
N LEU A 63 1.21 5.68 13.05
CA LEU A 63 0.27 6.79 13.27
C LEU A 63 -1.18 6.35 13.24
N LEU A 64 -1.57 5.50 12.30
CA LEU A 64 -2.93 4.97 12.21
C LEU A 64 -3.28 4.08 13.40
N SER A 65 -2.34 3.25 13.88
CA SER A 65 -2.55 2.41 15.07
C SER A 65 -2.77 3.24 16.33
N LYS A 66 -2.08 4.38 16.47
CA LYS A 66 -2.18 5.26 17.66
C LYS A 66 -3.31 6.26 17.61
N HIS A 67 -3.54 6.86 16.43
CA HIS A 67 -4.38 8.05 16.26
C HIS A 67 -5.37 7.95 15.12
N GLY A 68 -5.46 6.79 14.44
CA GLY A 68 -6.24 6.63 13.21
C GLY A 68 -7.70 7.06 13.33
N LEU A 69 -8.37 6.75 14.44
CA LEU A 69 -9.77 7.12 14.65
C LEU A 69 -9.97 8.64 14.61
N VAL A 70 -9.18 9.37 15.41
CA VAL A 70 -9.25 10.83 15.49
C VAL A 70 -8.79 11.47 14.17
N LEU A 71 -7.72 10.95 13.57
CA LEU A 71 -7.17 11.45 12.32
C LEU A 71 -8.18 11.35 11.17
N LEU A 72 -8.76 10.18 10.94
CA LEU A 72 -9.67 9.98 9.82
C LEU A 72 -11.02 10.66 10.02
N SER A 73 -11.51 10.78 11.25
CA SER A 73 -12.73 11.52 11.55
C SER A 73 -12.58 13.04 11.35
N ASN A 74 -11.43 13.61 11.73
CA ASN A 74 -11.19 15.05 11.62
C ASN A 74 -10.65 15.48 10.25
N HIS A 75 -9.97 14.57 9.56
CA HIS A 75 -9.26 14.83 8.31
C HIS A 75 -9.55 13.74 7.27
N PRO A 76 -10.78 13.68 6.72
CA PRO A 76 -11.18 12.63 5.78
C PRO A 76 -10.27 12.53 4.54
N GLN A 77 -9.65 13.63 4.11
CA GLN A 77 -8.66 13.67 3.04
C GLN A 77 -7.45 12.74 3.26
N ILE A 78 -7.11 12.41 4.51
CA ILE A 78 -6.05 11.44 4.82
C ILE A 78 -6.41 10.06 4.29
N GLY A 79 -7.69 9.66 4.40
CA GLY A 79 -8.17 8.41 3.83
C GLY A 79 -7.96 8.34 2.31
N CYS A 80 -8.15 9.47 1.62
CA CYS A 80 -7.89 9.57 0.18
C CYS A 80 -6.39 9.44 -0.15
N LEU A 81 -5.50 10.04 0.64
CA LEU A 81 -4.06 9.90 0.46
C LEU A 81 -3.61 8.44 0.63
N ILE A 82 -4.13 7.74 1.64
CA ILE A 82 -3.83 6.33 1.89
C ILE A 82 -4.34 5.47 0.72
N ILE A 83 -5.58 5.65 0.27
CA ILE A 83 -6.16 4.90 -0.85
C ILE A 83 -5.36 5.18 -2.13
N ASN A 84 -5.02 6.43 -2.40
CA ASN A 84 -4.21 6.80 -3.55
C ASN A 84 -2.86 6.10 -3.51
N ALA A 85 -2.17 6.09 -2.36
CA ALA A 85 -0.91 5.37 -2.22
C ALA A 85 -1.05 3.86 -2.47
N LEU A 86 -2.08 3.22 -1.91
CA LEU A 86 -2.39 1.80 -2.12
C LEU A 86 -2.63 1.48 -3.59
N VAL A 87 -3.32 2.35 -4.33
CA VAL A 87 -3.59 2.17 -5.75
C VAL A 87 -2.33 2.42 -6.59
N GLN A 88 -1.56 3.46 -6.27
CA GLN A 88 -0.42 3.90 -7.07
C GLN A 88 0.72 2.89 -7.11
N VAL A 89 0.90 2.08 -6.06
CA VAL A 89 1.97 1.07 -6.01
C VAL A 89 1.64 -0.23 -6.76
N GLN A 90 0.40 -0.43 -7.19
CA GLN A 90 -0.03 -1.68 -7.85
C GLN A 90 0.82 -2.10 -9.04
N PRO A 91 1.25 -1.22 -9.97
CA PRO A 91 2.09 -1.63 -11.09
C PRO A 91 3.40 -2.31 -10.66
N ALA A 92 3.98 -1.91 -9.53
CA ALA A 92 5.19 -2.52 -9.00
C ALA A 92 4.93 -3.93 -8.45
N VAL A 93 3.80 -4.09 -7.75
CA VAL A 93 3.38 -5.39 -7.20
C VAL A 93 3.01 -6.37 -8.30
N ASP A 94 2.29 -5.91 -9.34
CA ASP A 94 1.95 -6.71 -10.51
C ASP A 94 3.18 -7.10 -11.35
N ALA A 95 4.13 -6.18 -11.54
CA ALA A 95 5.36 -6.45 -12.29
C ALA A 95 6.20 -7.54 -11.62
N TYR A 96 6.30 -7.51 -10.29
CA TYR A 96 6.96 -8.56 -9.50
C TYR A 96 6.29 -9.91 -9.73
N ARG A 97 4.95 -9.98 -9.60
CA ARG A 97 4.17 -11.21 -9.82
C ARG A 97 4.36 -11.81 -11.20
N ALA A 98 4.23 -11.00 -12.25
CA ALA A 98 4.31 -11.48 -13.63
C ALA A 98 5.66 -12.16 -13.94
N ARG A 99 6.74 -11.72 -13.29
CA ARG A 99 8.06 -12.33 -13.43
C ARG A 99 8.23 -13.59 -12.58
N MET A 100 7.73 -13.60 -11.35
CA MET A 100 7.75 -14.82 -10.53
C MET A 100 7.12 -16.02 -11.25
N TYR A 101 6.01 -15.80 -11.97
CA TYR A 101 5.36 -16.84 -12.79
C TYR A 101 6.23 -17.33 -13.97
N LYS A 102 7.18 -16.52 -14.45
CA LYS A 102 8.10 -16.89 -15.53
C LYS A 102 9.30 -17.71 -15.03
N TYR A 103 9.66 -17.59 -13.74
CA TYR A 103 10.88 -18.17 -13.14
C TYR A 103 10.57 -19.15 -11.99
N VAL A 104 9.39 -19.80 -12.03
CA VAL A 104 8.72 -20.57 -10.95
C VAL A 104 9.56 -21.69 -10.30
N THR A 105 10.68 -22.12 -10.89
CA THR A 105 11.45 -23.26 -10.37
C THR A 105 12.41 -22.90 -9.23
N ASP A 106 13.05 -21.72 -9.24
CA ASP A 106 14.13 -21.42 -8.29
C ASP A 106 13.77 -20.35 -7.24
N TRP A 107 12.61 -19.71 -7.37
CA TRP A 107 12.27 -18.48 -6.62
C TRP A 107 10.96 -18.54 -5.86
N GLY A 108 10.27 -19.69 -5.85
CA GLY A 108 8.88 -19.81 -5.41
C GLY A 108 8.53 -19.05 -4.12
N SER A 109 9.47 -18.92 -3.17
CA SER A 109 9.30 -18.29 -1.85
C SER A 109 9.47 -16.78 -1.75
N GLU A 110 9.95 -16.05 -2.77
CA GLU A 110 10.24 -14.62 -2.58
C GLU A 110 8.96 -13.76 -2.61
N ILE A 111 8.68 -13.06 -1.52
CA ILE A 111 7.53 -12.16 -1.36
C ILE A 111 7.92 -10.76 -1.82
N SER A 112 7.08 -10.12 -2.66
CA SER A 112 7.26 -8.71 -3.03
C SER A 112 7.36 -7.83 -1.77
N PRO A 113 8.47 -7.10 -1.55
CA PRO A 113 8.59 -6.18 -0.42
C PRO A 113 7.56 -5.05 -0.49
N VAL A 114 7.37 -4.47 -1.68
CA VAL A 114 6.33 -3.46 -1.92
C VAL A 114 4.94 -4.03 -1.67
N GLY A 115 4.65 -5.25 -2.15
CA GLY A 115 3.36 -5.93 -1.89
C GLY A 115 3.12 -6.18 -0.40
N THR A 116 4.17 -6.51 0.36
CA THR A 116 4.12 -6.70 1.81
C THR A 116 3.77 -5.39 2.53
N CYS A 117 4.44 -4.29 2.17
CA CYS A 117 4.18 -2.97 2.73
C CYS A 117 2.79 -2.44 2.34
N GLN A 118 2.37 -2.62 1.08
CA GLN A 118 1.02 -2.29 0.62
C GLN A 118 -0.04 -3.04 1.44
N ARG A 119 0.12 -4.36 1.64
CA ARG A 119 -0.79 -5.16 2.46
C ARG A 119 -0.83 -4.67 3.90
N LYS A 120 0.32 -4.41 4.52
CA LYS A 120 0.42 -3.89 5.88
C LYS A 120 -0.39 -2.61 6.06
N LEU A 121 -0.24 -1.66 5.12
CA LEU A 121 -1.01 -0.42 5.11
C LEU A 121 -2.51 -0.68 4.95
N LEU A 122 -2.92 -1.54 4.00
CA LEU A 122 -4.33 -1.84 3.78
C LEU A 122 -4.98 -2.47 5.01
N VAL A 123 -4.32 -3.42 5.66
CA VAL A 123 -4.83 -4.09 6.86
C VAL A 123 -5.07 -3.08 7.98
N GLN A 124 -4.07 -2.22 8.26
CA GLN A 124 -4.22 -1.20 9.30
C GLN A 124 -5.33 -0.20 8.95
N PHE A 125 -5.39 0.24 7.69
CA PHE A 125 -6.42 1.19 7.26
C PHE A 125 -7.83 0.61 7.38
N ARG A 126 -8.03 -0.66 7.00
CA ARG A 126 -9.31 -1.36 7.17
C ARG A 126 -9.71 -1.49 8.63
N GLU A 127 -8.76 -1.80 9.50
CA GLU A 127 -9.01 -1.85 10.95
C GLU A 127 -9.48 -0.50 11.49
N VAL A 128 -8.88 0.61 11.04
CA VAL A 128 -9.34 1.94 11.44
C VAL A 128 -10.73 2.23 10.85
N LEU A 129 -10.95 1.95 9.56
CA LEU A 129 -12.25 2.14 8.91
C LEU A 129 -13.39 1.37 9.59
N SER A 130 -13.15 0.14 10.08
CA SER A 130 -14.18 -0.64 10.78
C SER A 130 -14.56 -0.08 12.14
N ASN A 131 -13.75 0.83 12.71
CA ASN A 131 -13.92 1.37 14.06
C ASN A 131 -14.31 2.86 14.09
N ILE A 132 -14.25 3.58 12.97
CA ILE A 132 -14.75 4.97 12.89
C ILE A 132 -16.27 5.00 12.71
N SER A 133 -16.88 6.17 12.95
CA SER A 133 -18.33 6.35 12.75
C SER A 133 -18.73 6.21 11.28
N GLU A 134 -19.99 5.82 11.04
CA GLU A 134 -20.56 5.77 9.68
C GLU A 134 -20.45 7.12 8.97
N GLU A 135 -20.76 8.22 9.67
CA GLU A 135 -20.59 9.58 9.16
C GLU A 135 -19.15 9.85 8.70
N SER A 136 -18.15 9.44 9.50
CA SER A 136 -16.74 9.60 9.14
C SER A 136 -16.39 8.79 7.88
N ARG A 137 -16.87 7.54 7.77
CA ARG A 137 -16.68 6.73 6.56
C ARG A 137 -17.29 7.40 5.33
N THR A 138 -18.52 7.91 5.45
CA THR A 138 -19.20 8.63 4.37
C THR A 138 -18.44 9.88 3.95
N ASN A 139 -17.88 10.62 4.91
CA ASN A 139 -17.07 11.80 4.62
C ASN A 139 -15.80 11.43 3.83
N ILE A 140 -15.07 10.39 4.23
CA ILE A 140 -13.91 9.89 3.47
C ILE A 140 -14.33 9.44 2.06
N LEU A 141 -15.42 8.69 1.96
CA LEU A 141 -15.93 8.24 0.66
C LEU A 141 -16.27 9.43 -0.24
N ASN A 142 -16.85 10.50 0.31
CA ASN A 142 -17.19 11.71 -0.43
C ASN A 142 -15.97 12.48 -0.94
N GLU A 143 -14.87 12.47 -0.20
CA GLU A 143 -13.59 13.07 -0.61
C GLU A 143 -12.91 12.30 -1.76
N LEU A 144 -13.23 11.01 -1.95
CA LEU A 144 -12.65 10.24 -3.04
C LEU A 144 -13.16 10.70 -4.41
N SER A 145 -12.24 10.87 -5.36
CA SER A 145 -12.57 11.11 -6.76
C SER A 145 -13.30 9.91 -7.38
N SER A 146 -14.11 10.16 -8.39
CA SER A 146 -14.80 9.10 -9.15
C SER A 146 -13.82 8.07 -9.74
N ASP A 147 -12.65 8.53 -10.20
CA ASP A 147 -11.60 7.65 -10.70
C ASP A 147 -11.10 6.70 -9.61
N LEU A 148 -10.72 7.22 -8.43
CA LEU A 148 -10.24 6.39 -7.33
C LEU A 148 -11.28 5.38 -6.83
N ARG A 149 -12.55 5.79 -6.73
CA ARG A 149 -13.67 4.90 -6.32
C ARG A 149 -13.83 3.69 -7.23
N SER A 150 -13.48 3.82 -8.50
CA SER A 150 -13.57 2.75 -9.50
C SER A 150 -12.33 1.84 -9.55
N LYS A 151 -11.26 2.18 -8.83
CA LYS A 151 -10.05 1.36 -8.79
C LYS A 151 -10.25 0.15 -7.89
N TYR A 152 -9.45 -0.87 -8.17
CA TYR A 152 -9.27 -2.02 -7.31
C TYR A 152 -7.95 -1.88 -6.57
N ILE A 153 -7.88 -2.44 -5.37
CA ILE A 153 -6.63 -2.67 -4.64
C ILE A 153 -6.36 -4.16 -4.68
N LEU A 154 -5.29 -4.54 -5.36
CA LEU A 154 -4.78 -5.91 -5.41
C LEU A 154 -3.91 -6.18 -4.19
N THR A 155 -4.19 -7.26 -3.47
CA THR A 155 -3.35 -7.77 -2.40
C THR A 155 -3.01 -9.23 -2.61
N TYR A 156 -1.75 -9.57 -2.40
CA TYR A 156 -1.23 -10.91 -2.59
C TYR A 156 -0.90 -11.54 -1.24
N TYR A 157 -1.14 -12.85 -1.15
CA TYR A 157 -0.83 -13.63 0.03
C TYR A 157 0.06 -14.80 -0.35
N TRP A 158 1.01 -15.07 0.54
CA TRP A 158 1.78 -16.29 0.49
C TRP A 158 1.13 -17.28 1.44
N THR A 159 0.69 -18.43 0.93
CA THR A 159 0.19 -19.53 1.76
C THR A 159 1.18 -20.69 1.67
N GLU A 160 1.29 -21.49 2.74
CA GLU A 160 2.21 -22.64 2.80
C GLU A 160 1.91 -23.70 1.73
N TRP A 161 0.69 -23.70 1.17
CA TRP A 161 0.16 -24.76 0.31
C TRP A 161 -0.08 -24.32 -1.13
N ASP A 162 -0.25 -23.02 -1.36
CA ASP A 162 -0.47 -22.47 -2.70
C ASP A 162 0.37 -21.22 -2.92
N ARG A 163 1.20 -21.30 -3.96
CA ARG A 163 2.07 -20.23 -4.41
C ARG A 163 1.18 -19.17 -5.07
N HIS A 164 1.08 -18.00 -4.43
CA HIS A 164 0.50 -16.77 -4.99
C HIS A 164 -1.04 -16.71 -5.05
N ASP A 165 -1.72 -16.80 -3.91
CA ASP A 165 -3.12 -16.38 -3.85
C ASP A 165 -3.21 -14.84 -3.90
N SER A 166 -4.27 -14.32 -4.51
CA SER A 166 -4.51 -12.90 -4.67
C SER A 166 -5.97 -12.58 -4.43
N SER A 167 -6.23 -11.51 -3.70
CA SER A 167 -7.56 -10.91 -3.66
C SER A 167 -7.52 -9.51 -4.22
N SER A 168 -8.63 -9.10 -4.81
CA SER A 168 -8.90 -7.71 -5.14
C SER A 168 -10.05 -7.21 -4.29
N ILE A 169 -10.01 -5.93 -3.93
CA ILE A 169 -11.15 -5.23 -3.35
C ILE A 169 -11.39 -3.95 -4.14
N CYS A 170 -12.62 -3.69 -4.54
CA CYS A 170 -12.98 -2.39 -5.11
C CYS A 170 -12.84 -1.34 -4.01
N VAL A 171 -12.34 -0.15 -4.34
CA VAL A 171 -12.19 0.93 -3.35
C VAL A 171 -13.52 1.27 -2.68
N ASN A 172 -14.64 1.28 -3.42
CA ASN A 172 -15.96 1.48 -2.83
C ASN A 172 -16.32 0.41 -1.78
N ASP A 173 -15.92 -0.83 -1.99
CA ASP A 173 -16.27 -1.96 -1.11
C ASP A 173 -15.52 -1.90 0.23
N LEU A 174 -14.48 -1.06 0.35
CA LEU A 174 -13.83 -0.77 1.63
C LEU A 174 -14.75 -0.06 2.62
N PHE A 175 -15.75 0.66 2.12
CA PHE A 175 -16.66 1.49 2.92
C PHE A 175 -18.04 0.85 3.13
N ALA A 176 -18.29 -0.32 2.54
CA ALA A 176 -19.55 -1.04 2.65
C ALA A 176 -19.67 -1.90 3.93
N GLN A 177 -18.68 -1.84 4.83
CA GLN A 177 -18.55 -2.63 6.06
C GLN A 177 -19.00 -1.83 7.27
#